data_AF-A0A961A1D5-F1
#
_entry.id   AF-A0A961A1D5-F1
#
_cell.length_a   1.000
_cell.length_b   1.000
_cell.length_c   1.000
_cell.angle_alpha   90.00
_cell.angle_beta   90.00
_cell.angle_gamma   90.00
#
_symmetry.space_group_name_H-M   'P 1'
#
loop_
_entity.id
_entity.type
_entity.pdbx_description
1 polymer ?
#
loop_
_entity_poly.entity_id
_entity_poly.type
_entity_poly.pdbx_seq_one_letter_code
_entity_poly.pdbx_strand_id
1 'polypeptide(L)'
;LNETLLHEASEALQGKGSVTLEHKIQNTDRSVGASIAGAIGKKYLDEGLPPGSEIQLNFKGEAGQSFGVWTTKGMRLRLEGESNDYVGKGMSGGEIIVVPQKEVKFKPEENVIVGNTCFYGSTGGRAFIRGLAGERFGVRNSGGTLVVEGLGDHGCEYMTGGTVLVLGPTGRNFGAGMTGGEAFVLDEKRLFDRQYNPELIEIENIQDKAALEKLAELLKRHLEVTGSTVAGKILKNFGEYQKLFWHVKPKKQEANQENAAKVIPLKKENAQGN
;
A
#
# COMPACT_ATOMS: atom_id res chain seq x y z
N LEU A 1 -0.48 0.44 -25.41
CA LEU A 1 0.59 0.84 -24.48
C LEU A 1 1.41 -0.35 -23.94
N ASN A 2 0.82 -1.35 -23.30
CA ASN A 2 1.60 -2.48 -22.69
C ASN A 2 2.55 -3.22 -23.66
N GLU A 3 2.13 -3.49 -24.90
CA GLU A 3 2.99 -4.13 -25.91
C GLU A 3 4.22 -3.30 -26.25
N THR A 4 4.04 -1.98 -26.39
CA THR A 4 5.13 -1.01 -26.60
C THR A 4 6.13 -1.05 -25.45
N LEU A 5 5.63 -0.97 -24.21
CA LEU A 5 6.47 -1.02 -23.01
C LEU A 5 7.26 -2.32 -22.91
N LEU A 6 6.64 -3.45 -23.27
CA LEU A 6 7.29 -4.76 -23.24
C LEU A 6 8.46 -4.83 -24.24
N HIS A 7 8.27 -4.28 -25.45
CA HIS A 7 9.30 -4.22 -26.46
C HIS A 7 10.47 -3.31 -26.02
N GLU A 8 10.17 -2.11 -25.53
CA GLU A 8 11.17 -1.14 -25.09
C GLU A 8 11.95 -1.61 -23.85
N ALA A 9 11.32 -2.38 -22.95
CA ALA A 9 11.97 -2.92 -21.76
C ALA A 9 12.70 -4.26 -21.99
N SER A 10 12.81 -4.73 -23.23
CA SER A 10 13.29 -6.09 -23.55
C SER A 10 14.70 -6.40 -23.04
N GLU A 11 15.63 -5.46 -23.07
CA GLU A 11 17.00 -5.65 -22.55
C GLU A 11 17.02 -5.76 -21.02
N ALA A 12 16.31 -4.87 -20.32
CA ALA A 12 16.18 -4.92 -18.87
C ALA A 12 15.49 -6.21 -18.40
N LEU A 13 14.46 -6.68 -19.14
CA LEU A 13 13.82 -8.00 -18.93
C LEU A 13 14.76 -9.19 -19.18
N GLN A 14 15.83 -8.98 -19.95
CA GLN A 14 16.90 -9.96 -20.10
C GLN A 14 17.90 -9.95 -18.94
N GLY A 15 17.81 -8.98 -18.02
CA GLY A 15 18.77 -8.72 -16.96
C GLY A 15 19.97 -7.89 -17.43
N LYS A 16 19.82 -7.16 -18.53
CA LYS A 16 20.88 -6.33 -19.13
C LYS A 16 20.64 -4.87 -18.80
N GLY A 17 21.06 -4.48 -17.60
CA GLY A 17 21.00 -3.09 -17.14
C GLY A 17 19.58 -2.60 -16.83
N SER A 18 19.46 -1.28 -16.70
CA SER A 18 18.22 -0.61 -16.32
C SER A 18 17.70 0.28 -17.44
N VAL A 19 16.38 0.46 -17.50
CA VAL A 19 15.73 1.31 -18.51
C VAL A 19 14.75 2.27 -17.83
N THR A 20 14.69 3.49 -18.35
CA THR A 20 13.65 4.47 -17.99
C THR A 20 12.87 4.82 -19.24
N LEU A 21 11.55 4.63 -19.18
CA LEU A 21 10.63 4.87 -20.28
C LEU A 21 9.66 5.99 -19.91
N GLU A 22 9.36 6.88 -20.86
CA GLU A 22 8.43 8.00 -20.67
C GLU A 22 7.30 7.92 -21.68
N HIS A 23 6.05 7.88 -21.21
CA HIS A 23 4.88 7.76 -22.07
C HIS A 23 3.74 8.67 -21.63
N LYS A 24 2.92 9.11 -22.59
CA LYS A 24 1.60 9.64 -22.27
C LYS A 24 0.67 8.48 -21.93
N ILE A 25 -0.29 8.72 -21.05
CA ILE A 25 -1.30 7.73 -20.67
C ILE A 25 -2.70 8.38 -20.70
N GLN A 26 -3.69 7.60 -21.08
CA GLN A 26 -5.09 8.00 -21.11
C GLN A 26 -5.97 6.93 -20.45
N ASN A 27 -7.18 7.29 -20.03
CA ASN A 27 -8.04 6.39 -19.23
C ASN A 27 -8.42 5.06 -19.92
N THR A 28 -8.24 4.96 -21.25
CA THR A 28 -8.41 3.73 -22.02
C THR A 28 -7.22 2.77 -21.90
N ASP A 29 -6.05 3.25 -21.49
CA ASP A 29 -4.87 2.44 -21.16
C ASP A 29 -5.05 1.79 -19.78
N ARG A 30 -5.52 0.55 -19.80
CA ARG A 30 -5.81 -0.24 -18.59
C ARG A 30 -4.72 -1.26 -18.30
N SER A 31 -4.59 -1.62 -17.03
CA SER A 31 -3.63 -2.65 -16.58
C SER A 31 -2.19 -2.35 -17.03
N VAL A 32 -1.81 -1.07 -17.07
CA VAL A 32 -0.47 -0.66 -17.50
C VAL A 32 0.57 -1.17 -16.51
N GLY A 33 1.60 -1.84 -17.03
CA GLY A 33 2.63 -2.52 -16.25
C GLY A 33 2.43 -4.04 -16.15
N ALA A 34 1.21 -4.55 -16.39
CA ALA A 34 0.89 -5.97 -16.25
C ALA A 34 1.75 -6.87 -17.14
N SER A 35 2.00 -6.48 -18.39
CA SER A 35 2.81 -7.27 -19.32
C SER A 35 4.27 -7.38 -18.89
N ILE A 36 4.84 -6.30 -18.34
CA ILE A 36 6.19 -6.30 -17.79
C ILE A 36 6.24 -7.17 -16.52
N ALA A 37 5.31 -6.97 -15.59
CA ALA A 37 5.21 -7.78 -14.37
C ALA A 37 5.07 -9.28 -14.69
N GLY A 38 4.23 -9.63 -15.66
CA GLY A 38 4.05 -11.01 -16.12
C GLY A 38 5.31 -11.59 -16.77
N ALA A 39 6.04 -10.80 -17.56
CA ALA A 39 7.31 -11.23 -18.14
C ALA A 39 8.39 -11.47 -17.06
N ILE A 40 8.46 -10.61 -16.05
CA ILE A 40 9.33 -10.79 -14.89
C ILE A 40 8.94 -12.04 -14.12
N GLY A 41 7.67 -12.18 -13.74
CA GLY A 41 7.18 -13.33 -12.98
C GLY A 41 7.38 -14.66 -13.70
N LYS A 42 7.20 -14.69 -15.03
CA LYS A 42 7.45 -15.90 -15.84
C LYS A 42 8.92 -16.34 -15.81
N LYS A 43 9.85 -15.39 -15.74
CA LYS A 43 11.29 -15.68 -15.86
C LYS A 43 12.00 -15.80 -14.51
N TYR A 44 11.62 -14.95 -13.56
CA TYR A 44 12.31 -14.76 -12.30
C TYR A 44 11.45 -15.09 -11.06
N LEU A 45 10.18 -15.44 -11.26
CA LEU A 45 9.24 -15.73 -10.16
C LEU A 45 9.21 -14.58 -9.14
N ASP A 46 9.18 -14.91 -7.84
CA ASP A 46 9.07 -13.94 -6.74
C ASP A 46 10.37 -13.16 -6.45
N GLU A 47 11.49 -13.55 -7.08
CA GLU A 47 12.75 -12.82 -6.94
C GLU A 47 12.75 -11.49 -7.70
N GLY A 48 12.00 -11.41 -8.79
CA GLY A 48 11.95 -10.23 -9.66
C GLY A 48 13.23 -10.03 -10.48
N LEU A 49 13.47 -8.82 -10.98
CA LEU A 49 14.67 -8.55 -11.79
C LEU A 49 15.96 -8.77 -10.98
N PRO A 50 17.05 -9.25 -11.62
CA PRO A 50 18.32 -9.45 -10.95
C PRO A 50 18.91 -8.12 -10.45
N PRO A 51 19.76 -8.15 -9.41
CA PRO A 51 20.43 -6.96 -8.90
C PRO A 51 21.14 -6.17 -10.03
N GLY A 52 20.99 -4.84 -10.02
CA GLY A 52 21.53 -3.96 -11.07
C GLY A 52 20.61 -3.78 -12.30
N SER A 53 19.44 -4.43 -12.33
CA SER A 53 18.42 -4.23 -13.36
C SER A 53 17.14 -3.63 -12.76
N GLU A 54 16.65 -2.55 -13.37
CA GLU A 54 15.42 -1.87 -13.00
C GLU A 54 14.67 -1.38 -14.24
N ILE A 55 13.34 -1.46 -14.22
CA ILE A 55 12.47 -0.89 -15.23
C ILE A 55 11.69 0.25 -14.58
N GLN A 56 12.04 1.49 -14.94
CA GLN A 56 11.33 2.69 -14.51
C GLN A 56 10.37 3.16 -15.61
N LEU A 57 9.10 3.31 -15.27
CA LEU A 57 8.04 3.73 -16.18
C LEU A 57 7.43 5.04 -15.68
N ASN A 58 7.66 6.12 -16.42
CA ASN A 58 7.13 7.44 -16.12
C ASN A 58 5.97 7.75 -17.07
N PHE A 59 4.83 8.15 -16.51
CA PHE A 59 3.63 8.47 -17.26
C PHE A 59 3.15 9.89 -16.98
N LYS A 60 2.59 10.55 -17.99
CA LYS A 60 1.85 11.82 -17.83
C LYS A 60 0.45 11.69 -18.44
N GLY A 61 -0.59 11.96 -17.65
CA GLY A 61 -1.99 11.92 -18.08
C GLY A 61 -2.90 11.18 -17.11
N GLU A 62 -3.98 10.61 -17.62
CA GLU A 62 -4.98 9.88 -16.84
C GLU A 62 -4.79 8.38 -17.03
N ALA A 63 -4.58 7.60 -15.97
CA ALA A 63 -4.48 6.15 -16.10
C ALA A 63 -5.86 5.48 -16.01
N GLY A 64 -6.05 4.45 -16.85
CA GLY A 64 -7.21 3.58 -16.74
C GLY A 64 -7.17 2.70 -15.48
N GLN A 65 -8.19 1.87 -15.34
CA GLN A 65 -8.27 0.92 -14.22
C GLN A 65 -7.04 0.00 -14.15
N SER A 66 -6.67 -0.38 -12.93
CA SER A 66 -5.58 -1.33 -12.64
C SER A 66 -4.18 -0.84 -13.04
N PHE A 67 -3.92 0.47 -12.97
CA PHE A 67 -2.56 1.01 -13.15
C PHE A 67 -1.58 0.35 -12.18
N GLY A 68 -0.44 -0.17 -12.68
CA GLY A 68 0.56 -0.83 -11.86
C GLY A 68 0.11 -2.15 -11.23
N VAL A 69 -0.91 -2.81 -11.79
CA VAL A 69 -1.33 -4.15 -11.35
C VAL A 69 -0.16 -5.14 -11.40
N TRP A 70 -0.01 -5.92 -10.32
CA TRP A 70 1.05 -6.93 -10.13
C TRP A 70 2.49 -6.40 -10.17
N THR A 71 2.70 -5.09 -9.93
CA THR A 71 4.04 -4.53 -9.81
C THR A 71 4.89 -5.39 -8.87
N THR A 72 6.10 -5.76 -9.34
CA THR A 72 7.02 -6.68 -8.66
C THR A 72 8.42 -6.06 -8.51
N LYS A 73 9.33 -6.76 -7.83
CA LYS A 73 10.69 -6.29 -7.58
C LYS A 73 11.42 -5.99 -8.90
N GLY A 74 12.08 -4.83 -8.95
CA GLY A 74 12.73 -4.31 -10.14
C GLY A 74 11.84 -3.40 -11.01
N MET A 75 10.57 -3.20 -10.64
CA MET A 75 9.70 -2.24 -11.31
C MET A 75 9.50 -0.97 -10.47
N ARG A 76 9.52 0.18 -11.14
CA ARG A 76 9.12 1.46 -10.55
C ARG A 76 8.21 2.21 -11.51
N LEU A 77 6.99 2.52 -11.08
CA LEU A 77 6.02 3.26 -11.87
C LEU A 77 5.77 4.63 -11.25
N ARG A 78 5.82 5.68 -12.05
CA ARG A 78 5.47 7.04 -11.63
C ARG A 78 4.42 7.61 -12.59
N LEU A 79 3.30 8.04 -12.03
CA LEU A 79 2.24 8.73 -12.75
C LEU A 79 2.18 10.20 -12.32
N GLU A 80 2.32 11.10 -13.29
CA GLU A 80 2.00 12.52 -13.17
C GLU A 80 0.62 12.79 -13.75
N GLY A 81 -0.39 12.77 -12.88
CA GLY A 81 -1.80 12.90 -13.18
C GLY A 81 -2.65 12.14 -12.17
N GLU A 82 -3.67 11.44 -12.66
CA GLU A 82 -4.66 10.74 -11.85
C GLU A 82 -4.96 9.35 -12.42
N SER A 83 -5.50 8.46 -11.60
CA SER A 83 -5.83 7.09 -11.99
C SER A 83 -7.22 6.69 -11.53
N ASN A 84 -7.87 5.85 -12.33
CA ASN A 84 -9.08 5.15 -11.94
C ASN A 84 -8.80 4.05 -10.88
N ASP A 85 -9.80 3.23 -10.59
CA ASP A 85 -9.78 2.17 -9.57
C ASP A 85 -8.64 1.15 -9.72
N TYR A 86 -8.35 0.45 -8.63
CA TYR A 86 -7.47 -0.72 -8.57
C TYR A 86 -5.97 -0.43 -8.82
N VAL A 87 -5.50 0.79 -8.57
CA VAL A 87 -4.06 1.10 -8.60
C VAL A 87 -3.30 0.09 -7.74
N GLY A 88 -2.24 -0.51 -8.29
CA GLY A 88 -1.39 -1.45 -7.56
C GLY A 88 -2.09 -2.72 -7.06
N LYS A 89 -3.22 -3.12 -7.67
CA LYS A 89 -3.90 -4.40 -7.35
C LYS A 89 -2.89 -5.55 -7.42
N GLY A 90 -2.83 -6.36 -6.36
CA GLY A 90 -1.94 -7.51 -6.26
C GLY A 90 -0.45 -7.18 -6.37
N MET A 91 -0.03 -5.96 -6.00
CA MET A 91 1.38 -5.59 -5.94
C MET A 91 2.15 -6.51 -4.97
N SER A 92 3.29 -7.04 -5.43
CA SER A 92 4.14 -8.00 -4.71
C SER A 92 5.57 -7.49 -4.52
N GLY A 93 5.90 -6.33 -5.06
CA GLY A 93 7.22 -5.70 -4.97
C GLY A 93 7.24 -4.35 -5.69
N GLY A 94 8.44 -3.79 -5.85
CA GLY A 94 8.62 -2.55 -6.62
C GLY A 94 8.05 -1.30 -5.93
N GLU A 95 7.84 -0.25 -6.73
CA GLU A 95 7.37 1.05 -6.24
C GLU A 95 6.35 1.68 -7.20
N ILE A 96 5.25 2.21 -6.67
CA ILE A 96 4.24 2.98 -7.42
C ILE A 96 4.12 4.38 -6.83
N ILE A 97 4.26 5.41 -7.64
CA ILE A 97 4.13 6.81 -7.23
C ILE A 97 3.05 7.47 -8.08
N VAL A 98 2.09 8.12 -7.45
CA VAL A 98 1.09 8.94 -8.14
C VAL A 98 1.13 10.35 -7.57
N VAL A 99 1.39 11.31 -8.46
CA VAL A 99 1.38 12.74 -8.13
C VAL A 99 0.52 13.49 -9.12
N PRO A 100 -0.12 14.59 -8.73
CA PRO A 100 -0.86 15.44 -9.66
C PRO A 100 0.10 16.07 -10.69
N GLN A 101 -0.46 16.50 -11.82
CA GLN A 101 0.27 17.31 -12.80
C GLN A 101 0.76 18.61 -12.17
N LYS A 102 1.93 19.10 -12.59
CA LYS A 102 2.51 20.34 -12.02
C LYS A 102 1.62 21.57 -12.23
N GLU A 103 0.79 21.54 -13.27
CA GLU A 103 -0.03 22.65 -13.71
C GLU A 103 -1.41 22.71 -13.04
N VAL A 104 -1.73 21.78 -12.13
CA VAL A 104 -3.03 21.80 -11.42
C VAL A 104 -3.14 23.00 -10.47
N LYS A 105 -4.32 23.60 -10.40
CA LYS A 105 -4.62 24.75 -9.52
C LYS A 105 -5.26 24.35 -8.19
N PHE A 106 -5.66 23.08 -8.04
CA PHE A 106 -6.26 22.56 -6.82
C PHE A 106 -5.18 22.12 -5.83
N LYS A 107 -5.55 22.03 -4.56
CA LYS A 107 -4.67 21.46 -3.52
C LYS A 107 -4.73 19.93 -3.58
N PRO A 108 -3.61 19.24 -3.83
CA PRO A 108 -3.61 17.79 -3.99
C PRO A 108 -4.22 17.05 -2.78
N GLU A 109 -3.92 17.52 -1.57
CA GLU A 109 -4.40 16.95 -0.30
C GLU A 109 -5.91 17.12 -0.05
N GLU A 110 -6.61 17.87 -0.91
CA GLU A 110 -8.07 18.06 -0.85
C GLU A 110 -8.80 17.38 -2.02
N ASN A 111 -8.08 16.67 -2.91
CA ASN A 111 -8.65 16.14 -4.15
C ASN A 111 -8.30 14.67 -4.38
N VAL A 112 -9.25 13.91 -4.93
CA VAL A 112 -9.07 12.50 -5.27
C VAL A 112 -8.21 12.38 -6.52
N ILE A 113 -7.13 11.61 -6.43
CA ILE A 113 -6.22 11.36 -7.56
C ILE A 113 -6.08 9.86 -7.89
N VAL A 114 -6.58 8.98 -7.02
CA VAL A 114 -6.70 7.55 -7.28
C VAL A 114 -8.07 7.05 -6.85
N GLY A 115 -8.64 6.14 -7.64
CA GLY A 115 -9.97 5.59 -7.39
C GLY A 115 -10.05 4.60 -6.22
N ASN A 116 -11.04 3.72 -6.30
CA ASN A 116 -11.38 2.78 -5.24
C ASN A 116 -10.48 1.53 -5.26
N THR A 117 -10.46 0.81 -4.14
CA THR A 117 -9.88 -0.53 -4.02
C THR A 117 -8.41 -0.58 -4.47
N CYS A 118 -7.68 0.51 -4.26
CA CYS A 118 -6.25 0.59 -4.52
C CYS A 118 -5.51 -0.37 -3.57
N PHE A 119 -4.48 -1.02 -4.11
CA PHE A 119 -3.61 -1.98 -3.42
C PHE A 119 -4.36 -3.20 -2.87
N TYR A 120 -5.44 -3.58 -3.54
CA TYR A 120 -6.19 -4.78 -3.21
C TYR A 120 -5.27 -6.02 -3.18
N GLY A 121 -5.15 -6.63 -2.00
CA GLY A 121 -4.44 -7.90 -1.84
C GLY A 121 -2.90 -7.78 -1.78
N SER A 122 -2.33 -6.59 -1.57
CA SER A 122 -0.88 -6.37 -1.71
C SER A 122 -0.05 -7.16 -0.68
N THR A 123 0.92 -8.01 -1.04
CA THR A 123 1.89 -8.65 -0.11
C THR A 123 3.34 -8.21 -0.35
N GLY A 124 3.51 -7.06 -1.00
CA GLY A 124 4.79 -6.43 -1.21
C GLY A 124 4.66 -5.02 -1.78
N GLY A 125 5.81 -4.44 -2.11
CA GLY A 125 5.95 -3.16 -2.78
C GLY A 125 5.71 -1.94 -1.90
N ARG A 126 6.03 -0.77 -2.45
CA ARG A 126 5.85 0.54 -1.82
C ARG A 126 4.98 1.42 -2.69
N ALA A 127 4.08 2.19 -2.11
CA ALA A 127 3.31 3.16 -2.85
C ALA A 127 3.18 4.51 -2.16
N PHE A 128 3.22 5.58 -2.96
CA PHE A 128 3.19 6.97 -2.49
C PHE A 128 2.23 7.80 -3.34
N ILE A 129 1.12 8.22 -2.73
CA ILE A 129 0.00 8.90 -3.39
C ILE A 129 -0.12 10.32 -2.86
N ARG A 130 0.18 11.33 -3.68
CA ARG A 130 0.07 12.76 -3.32
C ARG A 130 -1.33 13.29 -3.60
N GLY A 131 -2.27 12.87 -2.77
CA GLY A 131 -3.67 13.30 -2.79
C GLY A 131 -4.57 12.26 -2.15
N LEU A 132 -5.88 12.42 -2.33
CA LEU A 132 -6.88 11.53 -1.75
C LEU A 132 -7.07 10.27 -2.60
N ALA A 133 -7.34 9.15 -1.93
CA ALA A 133 -7.85 7.93 -2.54
C ALA A 133 -9.37 7.81 -2.35
N GLY A 134 -10.00 7.01 -3.21
CA GLY A 134 -11.38 6.57 -3.02
C GLY A 134 -11.56 5.61 -1.83
N GLU A 135 -12.62 4.82 -1.90
CA GLU A 135 -12.98 3.84 -0.87
C GLU A 135 -12.08 2.60 -0.92
N ARG A 136 -12.06 1.83 0.18
CA ARG A 136 -11.37 0.53 0.27
C ARG A 136 -9.89 0.57 -0.07
N PHE A 137 -9.23 1.68 0.22
CA PHE A 137 -7.78 1.79 0.07
C PHE A 137 -7.07 0.77 0.97
N GLY A 138 -6.17 -0.03 0.39
CA GLY A 138 -5.42 -1.05 1.13
C GLY A 138 -6.27 -2.24 1.57
N VAL A 139 -7.43 -2.48 0.95
CA VAL A 139 -8.27 -3.64 1.27
C VAL A 139 -7.50 -4.93 1.06
N ARG A 140 -7.52 -5.81 2.07
CA ARG A 140 -6.73 -7.06 2.08
C ARG A 140 -5.23 -6.85 1.84
N ASN A 141 -4.68 -5.69 2.20
CA ASN A 141 -3.23 -5.52 2.24
C ASN A 141 -2.64 -6.53 3.24
N SER A 142 -1.60 -7.23 2.82
CA SER A 142 -0.97 -8.33 3.53
C SER A 142 0.56 -8.19 3.54
N GLY A 143 1.12 -7.06 3.06
CA GLY A 143 2.57 -6.82 3.07
C GLY A 143 3.06 -5.56 2.35
N GLY A 144 2.19 -4.79 1.71
CA GLY A 144 2.56 -3.52 1.07
C GLY A 144 2.75 -2.36 2.06
N THR A 145 3.65 -1.44 1.74
CA THR A 145 3.87 -0.19 2.46
C THR A 145 3.28 0.98 1.66
N LEU A 146 2.21 1.58 2.15
CA LEU A 146 1.38 2.52 1.40
C LEU A 146 1.31 3.88 2.11
N VAL A 147 1.50 4.98 1.39
CA VAL A 147 1.35 6.35 1.91
C VAL A 147 0.36 7.13 1.05
N VAL A 148 -0.62 7.78 1.68
CA VAL A 148 -1.69 8.55 1.01
C VAL A 148 -2.06 9.79 1.83
N GLU A 149 -2.57 10.85 1.19
CA GLU A 149 -2.93 12.11 1.87
C GLU A 149 -4.39 12.15 2.36
N GLY A 150 -5.13 11.05 2.18
CA GLY A 150 -6.46 10.82 2.73
C GLY A 150 -7.20 9.75 1.94
N LEU A 151 -8.29 9.22 2.48
CA LEU A 151 -9.03 8.11 1.86
C LEU A 151 -10.51 8.12 2.22
N GLY A 152 -11.32 7.47 1.39
CA GLY A 152 -12.75 7.27 1.61
C GLY A 152 -13.08 6.21 2.66
N ASP A 153 -14.32 5.70 2.62
CA ASP A 153 -14.80 4.69 3.56
C ASP A 153 -14.05 3.35 3.40
N HIS A 154 -14.03 2.54 4.46
CA HIS A 154 -13.48 1.17 4.48
C HIS A 154 -11.96 1.10 4.21
N GLY A 155 -11.19 2.12 4.59
CA GLY A 155 -9.73 2.06 4.54
C GLY A 155 -9.18 0.89 5.36
N CYS A 156 -8.16 0.19 4.85
CA CYS A 156 -7.51 -0.96 5.49
C CYS A 156 -8.44 -2.13 5.84
N GLU A 157 -9.60 -2.24 5.19
CA GLU A 157 -10.54 -3.34 5.41
C GLU A 157 -9.87 -4.69 5.12
N TYR A 158 -10.04 -5.67 6.01
CA TYR A 158 -9.45 -7.02 5.91
C TYR A 158 -7.91 -7.06 5.78
N MET A 159 -7.21 -6.00 6.17
CA MET A 159 -5.74 -5.96 6.14
C MET A 159 -5.15 -7.01 7.11
N THR A 160 -4.18 -7.80 6.63
CA THR A 160 -3.52 -8.88 7.40
C THR A 160 -2.00 -8.66 7.53
N GLY A 161 -1.45 -7.59 6.98
CA GLY A 161 -0.02 -7.31 6.99
C GLY A 161 0.33 -6.03 6.22
N GLY A 162 1.57 -5.56 6.37
CA GLY A 162 2.06 -4.32 5.76
C GLY A 162 1.86 -3.09 6.64
N THR A 163 2.10 -1.91 6.06
CA THR A 163 2.05 -0.61 6.75
C THR A 163 1.28 0.41 5.90
N VAL A 164 0.35 1.14 6.50
CA VAL A 164 -0.37 2.24 5.83
C VAL A 164 -0.18 3.56 6.58
N LEU A 165 0.25 4.62 5.90
CA LEU A 165 0.32 5.98 6.43
C LEU A 165 -0.71 6.87 5.73
N VAL A 166 -1.60 7.47 6.51
CA VAL A 166 -2.64 8.40 6.05
C VAL A 166 -2.33 9.79 6.60
N LEU A 167 -2.05 10.75 5.71
CA LEU A 167 -1.64 12.12 6.05
C LEU A 167 -2.81 13.12 6.09
N GLY A 168 -4.05 12.63 6.18
CA GLY A 168 -5.23 13.48 6.14
C GLY A 168 -6.52 12.71 6.47
N PRO A 169 -7.68 13.17 6.01
CA PRO A 169 -8.97 12.64 6.44
C PRO A 169 -9.18 11.19 6.01
N THR A 170 -9.89 10.44 6.86
CA THR A 170 -10.38 9.10 6.57
C THR A 170 -11.90 9.07 6.49
N GLY A 171 -12.45 8.10 5.75
CA GLY A 171 -13.85 7.75 5.81
C GLY A 171 -14.19 6.81 6.98
N ARG A 172 -15.43 6.33 7.01
CA ARG A 172 -15.98 5.47 8.05
C ARG A 172 -15.49 4.03 7.94
N ASN A 173 -15.66 3.28 9.01
CA ASN A 173 -15.40 1.84 9.10
C ASN A 173 -13.93 1.47 8.78
N PHE A 174 -12.99 2.35 9.12
CA PHE A 174 -11.57 2.10 8.92
C PHE A 174 -11.13 0.86 9.72
N GLY A 175 -10.37 -0.03 9.10
CA GLY A 175 -9.79 -1.22 9.73
C GLY A 175 -10.81 -2.32 10.06
N ALA A 176 -12.01 -2.29 9.48
CA ALA A 176 -12.97 -3.39 9.64
C ALA A 176 -12.37 -4.71 9.15
N GLY A 177 -12.42 -5.75 9.98
CA GLY A 177 -11.81 -7.04 9.64
C GLY A 177 -10.28 -7.05 9.58
N MET A 178 -9.59 -5.96 9.97
CA MET A 178 -8.12 -5.90 9.99
C MET A 178 -7.58 -6.78 11.12
N THR A 179 -6.80 -7.80 10.75
CA THR A 179 -6.24 -8.81 11.67
C THR A 179 -4.72 -8.80 11.73
N GLY A 180 -4.05 -8.01 10.88
CA GLY A 180 -2.60 -7.90 10.84
C GLY A 180 -2.10 -6.60 10.21
N GLY A 181 -0.82 -6.30 10.41
CA GLY A 181 -0.17 -5.06 9.96
C GLY A 181 -0.40 -3.87 10.89
N GLU A 182 -0.08 -2.68 10.42
CA GLU A 182 -0.23 -1.44 11.19
C GLU A 182 -0.61 -0.25 10.30
N ALA A 183 -1.26 0.77 10.87
CA ALA A 183 -1.45 2.04 10.20
C ALA A 183 -1.13 3.24 11.11
N PHE A 184 -0.72 4.34 10.48
CA PHE A 184 -0.53 5.64 11.10
C PHE A 184 -1.51 6.62 10.46
N VAL A 185 -2.38 7.23 11.26
CA VAL A 185 -3.44 8.11 10.76
C VAL A 185 -3.31 9.49 11.40
N LEU A 186 -3.08 10.51 10.58
CA LEU A 186 -3.08 11.90 11.03
C LEU A 186 -4.53 12.36 11.28
N ASP A 187 -4.84 12.75 12.53
CA ASP A 187 -6.18 13.16 12.94
C ASP A 187 -6.19 14.61 13.46
N GLU A 188 -5.95 15.57 12.55
CA GLU A 188 -5.99 17.00 12.88
C GLU A 188 -7.37 17.45 13.37
N LYS A 189 -8.45 16.79 12.94
CA LYS A 189 -9.84 17.16 13.25
C LYS A 189 -10.44 16.43 14.45
N ARG A 190 -9.71 15.49 15.06
CA ARG A 190 -10.19 14.65 16.18
C ARG A 190 -11.50 13.92 15.84
N LEU A 191 -11.53 13.30 14.67
CA LEU A 191 -12.69 12.55 14.16
C LEU A 191 -12.43 11.05 14.06
N PHE A 192 -11.16 10.61 14.12
CA PHE A 192 -10.81 9.24 13.79
C PHE A 192 -11.38 8.22 14.78
N ASP A 193 -11.52 8.60 16.05
CA ASP A 193 -12.16 7.82 17.12
C ASP A 193 -13.60 7.39 16.80
N ARG A 194 -14.29 8.11 15.91
CA ARG A 194 -15.65 7.81 15.43
C ARG A 194 -15.68 7.14 14.06
N GLN A 195 -14.53 7.06 13.38
CA GLN A 195 -14.41 6.58 12.01
C GLN A 195 -13.82 5.17 11.92
N TYR A 196 -13.04 4.73 12.92
CA TYR A 196 -12.51 3.38 12.96
C TYR A 196 -13.54 2.35 13.43
N ASN A 197 -13.34 1.10 13.00
CA ASN A 197 -14.13 -0.03 13.49
C ASN A 197 -13.41 -0.66 14.70
N PRO A 198 -13.97 -0.58 15.91
CA PRO A 198 -13.29 -1.03 17.13
C PRO A 198 -13.41 -2.55 17.37
N GLU A 199 -13.99 -3.33 16.46
CA GLU A 199 -14.20 -4.76 16.65
C GLU A 199 -12.86 -5.49 16.86
N LEU A 200 -11.95 -5.36 15.89
CA LEU A 200 -10.69 -6.11 15.84
C LEU A 200 -9.43 -5.24 15.99
N ILE A 201 -9.55 -3.93 15.89
CA ILE A 201 -8.41 -3.00 16.01
C ILE A 201 -8.55 -2.10 17.23
N GLU A 202 -7.41 -1.60 17.69
CA GLU A 202 -7.28 -0.56 18.69
C GLU A 202 -6.48 0.62 18.13
N ILE A 203 -6.70 1.79 18.70
CA ILE A 203 -5.98 3.02 18.37
C ILE A 203 -5.26 3.53 19.62
N GLU A 204 -4.00 3.90 19.47
CA GLU A 204 -3.18 4.42 20.56
C GLU A 204 -2.34 5.61 20.09
N ASN A 205 -1.94 6.47 21.03
CA ASN A 205 -0.92 7.47 20.73
C ASN A 205 0.41 6.77 20.49
N ILE A 206 1.22 7.27 19.57
CA ILE A 206 2.56 6.71 19.33
C ILE A 206 3.46 7.03 20.53
N GLN A 207 3.87 5.99 21.26
CA GLN A 207 4.78 6.13 22.42
C GLN A 207 6.15 5.52 22.18
N ASP A 208 6.24 4.46 21.37
CA ASP A 208 7.49 3.77 21.15
C ASP A 208 8.35 4.43 20.06
N LYS A 209 9.66 4.41 20.30
CA LYS A 209 10.64 5.07 19.43
C LYS A 209 10.69 4.45 18.02
N ALA A 210 10.47 3.15 17.89
CA ALA A 210 10.56 2.46 16.60
C ALA A 210 9.41 2.87 15.66
N ALA A 211 8.19 3.01 16.20
CA ALA A 211 7.04 3.53 15.46
C ALA A 211 7.24 4.98 15.02
N LEU A 212 7.81 5.83 15.88
CA LEU A 212 8.16 7.22 15.52
C LEU A 212 9.23 7.28 14.40
N GLU A 213 10.26 6.44 14.48
CA GLU A 213 11.30 6.35 13.44
C GLU A 213 10.70 5.89 12.11
N LYS A 214 9.85 4.87 12.13
CA LYS A 214 9.14 4.38 10.94
C LYS A 214 8.24 5.46 10.33
N LEU A 215 7.45 6.16 11.15
CA LEU A 215 6.61 7.28 10.70
C LEU A 215 7.47 8.36 10.02
N ALA A 216 8.59 8.75 10.64
CA ALA A 216 9.49 9.75 10.09
C ALA A 216 10.15 9.30 8.77
N GLU A 217 10.50 8.02 8.64
CA GLU A 217 11.04 7.44 7.39
C GLU A 217 10.00 7.49 6.26
N LEU A 218 8.76 7.07 6.54
CA LEU A 218 7.68 7.10 5.55
C LEU A 218 7.36 8.52 5.09
N LEU A 219 7.33 9.48 6.01
CA LEU A 219 7.16 10.90 5.69
C LEU A 219 8.29 11.44 4.82
N LYS A 220 9.55 11.13 5.17
CA LYS A 220 10.72 11.55 4.39
C LYS A 220 10.69 10.97 2.99
N ARG A 221 10.40 9.67 2.86
CA ARG A 221 10.31 9.00 1.57
C ARG A 221 9.17 9.56 0.74
N HIS A 222 8.00 9.78 1.34
CA HIS A 222 6.88 10.39 0.65
C HIS A 222 7.23 11.79 0.13
N LEU A 223 7.82 12.65 0.97
CA LEU A 223 8.30 13.97 0.56
C LEU A 223 9.31 13.89 -0.59
N GLU A 224 10.29 12.99 -0.49
CA GLU A 224 11.35 12.81 -1.51
C GLU A 224 10.77 12.47 -2.88
N VAL A 225 9.83 11.50 -2.94
CA VAL A 225 9.35 10.98 -4.23
C VAL A 225 8.14 11.74 -4.78
N THR A 226 7.38 12.43 -3.93
CA THR A 226 6.16 13.14 -4.35
C THR A 226 6.27 14.66 -4.32
N GLY A 227 7.20 15.22 -3.55
CA GLY A 227 7.24 16.65 -3.25
C GLY A 227 6.06 17.12 -2.39
N SER A 228 5.45 16.22 -1.62
CA SER A 228 4.28 16.53 -0.77
C SER A 228 4.57 17.67 0.21
N THR A 229 3.80 18.76 0.05
CA THR A 229 3.80 19.90 0.96
C THR A 229 3.26 19.53 2.35
N VAL A 230 2.35 18.55 2.42
CA VAL A 230 1.81 18.01 3.68
C VAL A 230 2.92 17.30 4.46
N ALA A 231 3.61 16.35 3.85
CA ALA A 231 4.74 15.66 4.50
C ALA A 231 5.86 16.63 4.90
N GLY A 232 6.16 17.62 4.06
CA GLY A 232 7.12 18.68 4.39
C GLY A 232 6.72 19.51 5.61
N LYS A 233 5.44 19.90 5.71
CA LYS A 233 4.91 20.61 6.87
C LYS A 233 4.99 19.78 8.16
N ILE A 234 4.63 18.50 8.07
CA ILE A 234 4.67 17.56 9.21
C ILE A 234 6.11 17.39 9.68
N LEU A 235 7.05 17.12 8.78
CA LEU A 235 8.46 16.91 9.12
C LEU A 235 9.08 18.15 9.78
N LYS A 236 8.75 19.36 9.30
CA LYS A 236 9.24 20.61 9.89
C LYS A 236 8.75 20.81 11.33
N ASN A 237 7.56 20.32 11.65
CA ASN A 237 6.90 20.50 12.95
C ASN A 237 6.64 19.15 13.65
N PHE A 238 7.54 18.18 13.46
CA PHE A 238 7.28 16.78 13.80
C PHE A 238 6.93 16.56 15.27
N GLY A 239 7.58 17.30 16.19
CA GLY A 239 7.32 17.19 17.63
C GLY A 239 5.88 17.53 18.04
N GLU A 240 5.21 18.40 17.29
CA GLU A 240 3.80 18.76 17.48
C GLU A 240 2.90 17.75 16.76
N TYR A 241 3.21 17.48 15.48
CA TYR A 241 2.41 16.62 14.63
C TYR A 241 2.34 15.17 15.09
N GLN A 242 3.41 14.61 15.64
CA GLN A 242 3.42 13.22 16.13
C GLN A 242 2.31 12.95 17.17
N LYS A 243 1.87 13.98 17.91
CA LYS A 243 0.80 13.90 18.93
C LYS A 243 -0.61 13.90 18.31
N LEU A 244 -0.71 14.11 17.01
CA LEU A 244 -1.94 14.09 16.23
C LEU A 244 -2.08 12.78 15.44
N PHE A 245 -1.08 11.91 15.47
CA PHE A 245 -1.15 10.61 14.83
C PHE A 245 -1.71 9.56 15.78
N TRP A 246 -2.64 8.77 15.26
CA TRP A 246 -3.03 7.48 15.84
C TRP A 246 -2.16 6.37 15.27
N HIS A 247 -1.68 5.48 16.14
CA HIS A 247 -1.17 4.17 15.77
C HIS A 247 -2.33 3.19 15.82
N VAL A 248 -2.63 2.56 14.69
CA VAL A 248 -3.72 1.59 14.54
C VAL A 248 -3.11 0.19 14.42
N LYS A 249 -3.55 -0.72 15.30
CA LYS A 249 -3.07 -2.10 15.35
C LYS A 249 -4.23 -3.06 15.59
N PRO A 250 -4.15 -4.32 15.11
CA PRO A 250 -5.04 -5.37 15.56
C PRO A 250 -4.89 -5.59 17.06
N LYS A 251 -6.00 -5.82 17.75
CA LYS A 251 -5.99 -6.21 19.15
C LYS A 251 -5.23 -7.52 19.29
N LYS A 252 -4.49 -7.65 20.40
CA LYS A 252 -3.90 -8.94 20.77
C LYS A 252 -5.04 -9.94 20.96
N GLN A 253 -5.00 -11.04 20.20
CA GLN A 253 -5.88 -12.16 20.48
C GLN A 253 -5.49 -12.72 21.84
N GLU A 254 -6.39 -12.62 22.83
CA GLU A 254 -6.27 -13.43 24.04
C GLU A 254 -6.30 -14.89 23.60
N ALA A 255 -5.20 -15.60 23.80
CA ALA A 255 -5.14 -17.02 23.52
C ALA A 255 -6.18 -17.70 24.43
N ASN A 256 -7.33 -18.11 23.86
CA ASN A 256 -8.30 -18.95 24.54
C ASN A 256 -7.62 -20.28 24.89
N GLN A 257 -7.11 -20.38 26.12
CA GLN A 257 -6.49 -21.59 26.67
C GLN A 257 -7.50 -22.73 26.86
N GLU A 258 -8.79 -22.54 26.57
CA GLU A 258 -9.84 -23.51 26.88
C GLU A 258 -9.98 -24.70 25.90
N ASN A 259 -9.32 -24.71 24.74
CA ASN A 259 -9.48 -25.80 23.76
C ASN A 259 -8.34 -26.83 23.70
N ALA A 260 -7.30 -26.72 24.54
CA ALA A 260 -6.22 -27.71 24.58
C ALA A 260 -6.51 -28.94 25.47
N ALA A 261 -7.59 -28.93 26.27
CA ALA A 261 -7.85 -29.96 27.29
C ALA A 261 -8.85 -31.07 26.89
N LYS A 262 -9.30 -31.16 25.63
CA LYS A 262 -10.20 -32.23 25.17
C LYS A 262 -9.51 -33.19 24.20
N VAL A 263 -8.37 -33.74 24.59
CA VAL A 263 -7.88 -35.00 24.00
C VAL A 263 -8.36 -36.13 24.90
N ILE A 264 -9.42 -36.82 24.47
CA ILE A 264 -9.95 -38.02 25.12
C ILE A 264 -8.87 -39.11 25.04
N PRO A 265 -8.40 -39.71 26.16
CA PRO A 265 -7.48 -40.83 26.07
C PRO A 265 -8.22 -42.07 25.55
N LEU A 266 -7.76 -42.60 24.42
CA LEU A 266 -8.16 -43.92 23.91
C LEU A 266 -7.80 -44.98 24.96
N LYS A 267 -8.81 -45.65 25.51
CA LYS A 267 -8.64 -46.87 26.32
C LYS A 267 -7.98 -47.93 25.44
N LYS A 268 -6.82 -48.44 25.86
CA LYS A 268 -6.24 -49.66 25.28
C LYS A 268 -7.10 -50.85 25.73
N GLU A 269 -7.69 -51.54 24.76
CA GLU A 269 -8.31 -52.85 24.96
C GLU A 269 -7.22 -53.88 25.30
N ASN A 270 -7.48 -54.68 26.34
CA ASN A 270 -6.67 -55.83 26.71
C ASN A 270 -6.91 -56.96 25.71
N ALA A 271 -5.92 -57.24 24.86
CA ALA A 271 -5.81 -58.52 24.19
C ALA A 271 -5.01 -59.47 25.09
N GLN A 272 -5.70 -60.19 25.97
CA GLN A 272 -5.23 -61.48 26.47
C GLN A 272 -5.76 -62.55 25.53
N GLY A 273 -4.85 -63.18 24.78
CA GLY A 273 -5.10 -64.39 24.02
C GLY A 273 -3.95 -65.36 24.28
N ASN A 274 -4.30 -66.53 24.82
CA ASN A 274 -3.46 -67.72 24.96
C ASN A 274 -2.88 -68.18 23.62
#